data_AF-A0A519HXV3-F1
#
_entry.id   AF-A0A519HXV3-F1
#
_cell.length_a   1.000
_cell.length_b   1.000
_cell.length_c   1.000
_cell.angle_alpha   90.00
_cell.angle_beta   90.00
_cell.angle_gamma   90.00
#
_symmetry.space_group_name_H-M   'P 1'
#
loop_
_entity.id
_entity.type
_entity.pdbx_description
1 polymer ?
#
loop_
_entity_poly.entity_id
_entity_poly.type
_entity_poly.pdbx_seq_one_letter_code
_entity_poly.pdbx_strand_id
1 'polypeptide(L)'
;MFTHLRLHTEFSIVDGTNRIDDVVAAAAADGQPALAITDLNNLFGAVKFYKAARGAGVKPLIGAEVMLQGFAEETPGAMPGSHQPAAPRVLLLVQDHQGYLNLCELLARAWTRNGARDQAVVHRDWLRERNAGLILLSGAQAGPVGQALMQGDAQRAGCCRESRHRQCTRAPRGLRSRRLPETARDVWRPPAGAG
;
A
#
# COMPACT_ATOMS: atom_id res chain seq x y z
N MET A 1 10.19 -14.98 -12.89
CA MET A 1 10.34 -14.53 -11.50
C MET A 1 9.31 -13.44 -11.26
N PHE A 2 8.48 -13.59 -10.23
CA PHE A 2 7.36 -12.72 -9.91
C PHE A 2 7.35 -12.43 -8.39
N THR A 3 6.80 -11.29 -7.99
CA THR A 3 6.66 -10.89 -6.59
C THR A 3 5.26 -10.38 -6.36
N HIS A 4 4.57 -10.96 -5.37
CA HIS A 4 3.27 -10.46 -4.95
C HIS A 4 3.44 -9.15 -4.16
N LEU A 5 2.84 -8.08 -4.67
CA LEU A 5 2.84 -6.75 -4.05
C LEU A 5 1.52 -6.40 -3.34
N ARG A 6 0.48 -7.20 -3.55
CA ARG A 6 -0.84 -7.03 -2.93
C ARG A 6 -1.27 -8.38 -2.36
N LEU A 7 -1.30 -8.46 -1.04
CA LEU A 7 -1.70 -9.65 -0.30
C LEU A 7 -2.29 -9.23 1.04
N HIS A 8 -3.50 -9.69 1.32
CA HIS A 8 -4.18 -9.48 2.60
C HIS A 8 -3.96 -10.72 3.47
N THR A 9 -3.49 -10.50 4.69
CA THR A 9 -3.18 -11.53 5.67
C THR A 9 -4.37 -11.76 6.60
N GLU A 10 -4.21 -12.64 7.59
CA GLU A 10 -5.18 -12.83 8.67
C GLU A 10 -5.42 -11.54 9.50
N PHE A 11 -4.58 -10.51 9.34
CA PHE A 11 -4.72 -9.21 10.00
C PHE A 11 -5.58 -8.22 9.21
N SER A 12 -6.01 -8.57 8.00
CA SER A 12 -7.10 -7.87 7.32
C SER A 12 -8.45 -8.40 7.81
N ILE A 13 -8.90 -7.89 8.95
CA ILE A 13 -10.04 -8.42 9.73
C ILE A 13 -11.30 -8.68 8.89
N VAL A 14 -11.55 -7.85 7.88
CA VAL A 14 -12.78 -7.92 7.07
C VAL A 14 -12.65 -8.84 5.85
N ASP A 15 -11.45 -8.96 5.25
CA ASP A 15 -11.30 -9.56 3.92
C ASP A 15 -10.06 -10.45 3.72
N GLY A 16 -9.26 -10.71 4.76
CA GLY A 16 -8.07 -11.56 4.67
C GLY A 16 -8.15 -12.82 5.54
N THR A 17 -7.73 -13.94 4.95
CA THR A 17 -7.70 -15.26 5.60
C THR A 17 -6.33 -15.94 5.50
N ASN A 18 -5.39 -15.34 4.78
CA ASN A 18 -4.08 -15.91 4.52
C ASN A 18 -3.18 -15.79 5.73
N ARG A 19 -2.75 -16.90 6.33
CA ARG A 19 -1.83 -16.88 7.47
C ARG A 19 -0.43 -16.44 7.03
N ILE A 20 0.18 -15.52 7.77
CA ILE A 20 1.54 -15.01 7.50
C ILE A 20 2.56 -16.13 7.29
N ASP A 21 2.53 -17.15 8.15
CA ASP A 21 3.52 -18.23 8.11
C ASP A 21 3.35 -19.08 6.84
N ASP A 22 2.11 -19.34 6.43
CA ASP A 22 1.78 -20.11 5.23
C ASP A 22 2.15 -19.35 3.95
N VAL A 23 1.87 -18.05 3.86
CA VAL A 23 2.20 -17.25 2.67
C VAL A 23 3.70 -17.03 2.51
N VAL A 24 4.43 -16.92 3.62
CA VAL A 24 5.89 -16.83 3.60
C VAL A 24 6.49 -18.16 3.14
N ALA A 25 5.99 -19.28 3.65
CA ALA A 25 6.43 -20.61 3.23
C ALA A 25 6.16 -20.84 1.73
N ALA A 26 4.98 -20.45 1.24
CA ALA A 26 4.64 -20.53 -0.18
C ALA A 26 5.57 -19.67 -1.04
N ALA A 27 5.81 -18.41 -0.64
CA ALA A 27 6.72 -17.53 -1.38
C ALA A 27 8.16 -18.05 -1.43
N ALA A 28 8.64 -18.67 -0.34
CA ALA A 28 9.96 -19.30 -0.31
C ALA A 28 10.02 -20.54 -1.22
N ALA A 29 8.99 -21.39 -1.18
CA ALA A 29 8.89 -22.58 -2.04
C ALA A 29 8.84 -22.22 -3.54
N ASP A 30 8.17 -21.11 -3.88
CA ASP A 30 8.08 -20.57 -5.23
C ASP A 30 9.38 -19.87 -5.70
N GLY A 31 10.38 -19.74 -4.83
CA GLY A 31 11.61 -19.01 -5.13
C GLY A 31 11.41 -17.51 -5.33
N GLN A 32 10.38 -16.92 -4.69
CA GLN A 32 10.14 -15.48 -4.78
C GLN A 32 11.23 -14.72 -4.00
N PRO A 33 11.85 -13.68 -4.58
CA PRO A 33 12.90 -12.91 -3.91
C PRO A 33 12.36 -12.03 -2.78
N ALA A 34 11.07 -11.68 -2.88
CA ALA A 34 10.40 -10.72 -2.04
C ALA A 34 8.91 -11.04 -2.00
N LEU A 35 8.27 -10.64 -0.92
CA LEU A 35 6.83 -10.72 -0.71
C LEU A 35 6.36 -9.44 -0.03
N ALA A 36 5.22 -8.90 -0.44
CA ALA A 36 4.56 -7.82 0.28
C ALA A 36 3.34 -8.30 1.03
N ILE A 37 3.09 -7.69 2.19
CA ILE A 37 1.75 -7.69 2.82
C ILE A 37 1.19 -6.27 2.79
N THR A 38 -0.10 -6.17 2.51
CA THR A 38 -0.80 -4.91 2.32
C THR A 38 -2.19 -5.00 2.92
N ASP A 39 -2.25 -5.15 4.24
CA ASP A 39 -3.51 -5.33 4.94
C ASP A 39 -4.42 -4.10 4.85
N LEU A 40 -5.73 -4.33 4.97
CA LEU A 40 -6.73 -3.28 4.85
C LEU A 40 -6.69 -2.32 6.06
N ASN A 41 -6.33 -1.07 5.79
CA ASN A 41 -6.30 0.06 6.74
C ASN A 41 -5.50 -0.20 8.02
N ASN A 42 -4.52 -1.11 8.00
CA ASN A 42 -3.73 -1.41 9.19
C ASN A 42 -2.32 -1.95 8.86
N LEU A 43 -1.52 -2.10 9.92
CA LEU A 43 -0.18 -2.71 9.90
C LEU A 43 0.00 -3.72 11.04
N PHE A 44 -1.08 -4.34 11.52
CA PHE A 44 -1.03 -5.17 12.73
C PHE A 44 -0.11 -6.39 12.56
N GLY A 45 -0.12 -7.00 11.35
CA GLY A 45 0.72 -8.13 11.00
C GLY A 45 2.17 -7.79 10.66
N ALA A 46 2.54 -6.50 10.54
CA ALA A 46 3.80 -6.07 9.94
C ALA A 46 5.05 -6.65 10.62
N VAL A 47 5.09 -6.63 11.96
CA VAL A 47 6.26 -7.13 12.72
C VAL A 47 6.36 -8.65 12.65
N LYS A 48 5.23 -9.37 12.75
CA LYS A 48 5.18 -10.83 12.62
C LYS A 48 5.68 -11.25 11.23
N PHE A 49 5.13 -10.64 10.18
CA PHE A 49 5.52 -10.88 8.80
C PHE A 49 7.00 -10.58 8.55
N TYR A 50 7.49 -9.42 9.01
CA TYR A 50 8.88 -9.04 8.81
C TYR A 50 9.85 -10.10 9.37
N LYS A 51 9.57 -10.61 10.58
CA LYS A 51 10.37 -11.67 11.20
C LYS A 51 10.29 -12.99 10.42
N ALA A 52 9.08 -13.42 10.07
CA ALA A 52 8.85 -14.66 9.34
C ALA A 52 9.54 -14.66 7.96
N ALA A 53 9.30 -13.62 7.15
CA ALA A 53 9.88 -13.49 5.81
C ALA A 53 11.41 -13.47 5.85
N ARG A 54 12.00 -12.69 6.78
CA ARG A 54 13.46 -12.66 6.97
C ARG A 54 14.03 -14.02 7.36
N GLY A 55 13.33 -14.75 8.24
CA GLY A 55 13.73 -16.11 8.64
C GLY A 55 13.72 -17.10 7.48
N ALA A 56 12.79 -16.94 6.53
CA ALA A 56 12.70 -17.76 5.32
C ALA A 56 13.58 -17.27 4.15
N GLY A 57 14.39 -16.23 4.34
CA GLY A 57 15.23 -15.67 3.27
C GLY A 57 14.47 -14.87 2.20
N VAL A 58 13.20 -14.56 2.43
CA VAL A 58 12.36 -13.75 1.54
C VAL A 58 12.43 -12.29 1.98
N LYS A 59 12.65 -11.35 1.03
CA LYS A 59 12.68 -9.92 1.37
C LYS A 59 11.26 -9.42 1.73
N PRO A 60 11.00 -8.94 2.95
CA PRO A 60 9.70 -8.38 3.30
C PRO A 60 9.52 -7.00 2.67
N LEU A 61 8.35 -6.75 2.10
CA LEU A 61 7.87 -5.44 1.68
C LEU A 61 6.63 -5.09 2.51
N ILE A 62 6.66 -3.95 3.17
CA ILE A 62 5.55 -3.52 4.05
C ILE A 62 4.71 -2.50 3.29
N GLY A 63 3.40 -2.64 3.41
CA GLY A 63 2.45 -1.67 2.90
C GLY A 63 1.10 -1.84 3.55
N ALA A 64 0.13 -1.06 3.08
CA ALA A 64 -1.26 -1.20 3.44
C ALA A 64 -2.14 -0.87 2.23
N GLU A 65 -3.27 -1.54 2.13
CA GLU A 65 -4.35 -1.08 1.27
C GLU A 65 -5.21 -0.09 2.07
N VAL A 66 -5.38 1.12 1.56
CA VAL A 66 -6.12 2.18 2.25
C VAL A 66 -7.34 2.61 1.46
N MET A 67 -8.44 2.81 2.16
CA MET A 67 -9.62 3.47 1.58
C MET A 67 -9.36 4.97 1.46
N LEU A 68 -9.76 5.58 0.34
CA LEU A 68 -9.37 6.93 -0.01
C LEU A 68 -10.59 7.82 -0.27
N GLN A 69 -10.67 8.93 0.44
CA GLN A 69 -11.70 9.96 0.26
C GLN A 69 -11.19 11.10 -0.63
N GLY A 70 -12.08 11.68 -1.44
CA GLY A 70 -11.78 12.83 -2.32
C GLY A 70 -11.52 12.51 -3.80
N PHE A 71 -12.02 11.36 -4.29
CA PHE A 71 -12.00 10.96 -5.72
C PHE A 71 -13.40 10.77 -6.34
N ALA A 72 -14.44 10.78 -5.51
CA ALA A 72 -15.83 10.83 -5.95
C ALA A 72 -16.40 12.19 -5.54
N GLU A 73 -17.32 12.73 -6.33
CA GLU A 73 -18.32 13.63 -5.78
C GLU A 73 -19.10 12.80 -4.76
N GLU A 74 -18.77 12.98 -3.48
CA GLU A 74 -19.60 12.47 -2.41
C GLU A 74 -20.90 13.26 -2.48
N THR A 75 -22.02 12.60 -2.77
CA THR A 75 -23.33 13.24 -2.64
C THR A 75 -23.50 13.70 -1.20
N PRO A 76 -23.52 15.00 -0.90
CA PRO A 76 -23.72 15.48 0.46
C PRO A 76 -25.13 15.09 0.91
N GLY A 77 -25.25 14.35 2.02
CA GLY A 77 -26.55 13.98 2.61
C GLY A 77 -26.99 12.52 2.48
N ALA A 78 -26.15 11.61 2.00
CA ALA A 78 -26.47 10.18 1.99
C ALA A 78 -26.46 9.58 3.41
N MET A 79 -27.61 9.07 3.86
CA MET A 79 -27.82 8.46 5.18
C MET A 79 -26.88 7.26 5.42
N PRO A 80 -26.43 7.04 6.67
CA PRO A 80 -25.74 5.81 7.06
C PRO A 80 -26.64 4.61 6.75
N GLY A 81 -26.16 3.64 5.97
CA GLY A 81 -26.91 2.43 5.59
C GLY A 81 -27.53 2.45 4.19
N SER A 82 -27.47 3.58 3.46
CA SER A 82 -27.69 3.56 2.00
C SER A 82 -26.47 2.93 1.31
N HIS A 83 -26.67 2.25 0.17
CA HIS A 83 -25.63 1.66 -0.70
C HIS A 83 -24.65 2.74 -1.23
N GLN A 84 -23.87 3.36 -0.34
CA GLN A 84 -22.76 4.21 -0.76
C GLN A 84 -21.72 3.32 -1.45
N PRO A 85 -21.23 3.71 -2.63
CA PRO A 85 -20.10 3.02 -3.23
C PRO A 85 -18.95 3.02 -2.23
N ALA A 86 -18.42 1.84 -1.91
CA ALA A 86 -17.28 1.71 -1.02
C ALA A 86 -16.16 2.64 -1.48
N ALA A 87 -15.61 3.44 -0.55
CA ALA A 87 -14.55 4.38 -0.86
C ALA A 87 -13.44 3.68 -1.66
N PRO A 88 -12.95 4.29 -2.76
CA PRO A 88 -11.96 3.66 -3.61
C PRO A 88 -10.71 3.30 -2.81
N ARG A 89 -10.15 2.13 -3.08
CA ARG A 89 -8.99 1.62 -2.36
C ARG A 89 -7.72 1.83 -3.16
N VAL A 90 -6.64 2.21 -2.51
CA VAL A 90 -5.31 2.30 -3.13
C VAL A 90 -4.30 1.54 -2.31
N LEU A 91 -3.25 1.05 -2.97
CA LEU A 91 -2.20 0.31 -2.29
C LEU A 91 -1.01 1.23 -2.07
N LEU A 92 -0.54 1.32 -0.83
CA LEU A 92 0.64 2.08 -0.44
C LEU A 92 1.74 1.11 0.00
N LEU A 93 2.88 1.15 -0.68
CA LEU A 93 4.08 0.41 -0.29
C LEU A 93 5.11 1.36 0.30
N VAL A 94 5.81 0.90 1.33
CA VAL A 94 6.87 1.64 2.00
C VAL A 94 8.18 1.44 1.24
N GLN A 95 8.80 2.55 0.81
CA GLN A 95 10.10 2.54 0.13
C GLN A 95 11.27 2.69 1.11
N ASP A 96 11.07 3.47 2.18
CA ASP A 96 12.11 3.81 3.15
C ASP A 96 11.51 4.08 4.55
N HIS A 97 12.38 4.40 5.52
CA HIS A 97 11.97 4.69 6.89
C HIS A 97 10.99 5.88 6.99
N GLN A 98 11.18 6.93 6.19
CA GLN A 98 10.26 8.07 6.19
C GLN A 98 8.88 7.68 5.64
N GLY A 99 8.85 6.80 4.63
CA GLY A 99 7.64 6.18 4.13
C GLY A 99 6.89 5.39 5.21
N TYR A 100 7.61 4.61 6.02
CA TYR A 100 7.00 3.88 7.13
C TYR A 100 6.33 4.83 8.13
N LEU A 101 7.05 5.87 8.57
CA LEU A 101 6.51 6.88 9.49
C LEU A 101 5.28 7.59 8.90
N ASN A 102 5.34 7.94 7.61
CA ASN A 102 4.23 8.56 6.91
C ASN A 102 3.02 7.63 6.84
N LEU A 103 3.21 6.34 6.55
CA LEU A 103 2.12 5.37 6.51
C LEU A 103 1.49 5.19 7.89
N CYS A 104 2.28 5.07 8.95
CA CYS A 104 1.79 4.99 10.33
C CYS A 104 0.95 6.21 10.71
N GLU A 105 1.43 7.42 10.40
CA GLU A 105 0.71 8.66 10.66
C GLU A 105 -0.61 8.75 9.86
N LEU A 106 -0.60 8.34 8.59
CA LEU A 106 -1.81 8.32 7.75
C LEU A 106 -2.87 7.36 8.33
N LEU A 107 -2.46 6.16 8.73
CA LEU A 107 -3.35 5.17 9.34
C LEU A 107 -3.86 5.65 10.70
N ALA A 108 -2.99 6.23 11.54
CA ALA A 108 -3.39 6.80 12.82
C ALA A 108 -4.42 7.93 12.65
N ARG A 109 -4.22 8.84 11.69
CA ARG A 109 -5.18 9.89 11.35
C ARG A 109 -6.51 9.30 10.86
N ALA A 110 -6.46 8.28 10.02
CA ALA A 110 -7.66 7.64 9.49
C ALA A 110 -8.51 6.97 10.58
N TRP A 111 -7.88 6.41 11.62
CA TRP A 111 -8.61 5.84 12.76
C TRP A 111 -9.06 6.86 13.81
N THR A 112 -8.36 7.99 13.96
CA THR A 112 -8.63 8.96 15.04
C THR A 112 -9.46 10.17 14.61
N ARG A 113 -9.36 10.62 13.36
CA ARG A 113 -9.95 11.90 12.91
C ARG A 113 -11.27 11.77 12.15
N ASN A 114 -11.63 10.56 11.73
CA ASN A 114 -12.82 10.33 10.91
C ASN A 114 -14.14 10.26 11.71
N GLY A 115 -14.10 10.53 13.02
CA GLY A 115 -15.25 10.38 13.91
C GLY A 115 -15.64 8.92 14.13
N ALA A 116 -16.84 8.67 14.65
CA ALA A 116 -17.40 7.34 14.85
C ALA A 116 -17.87 6.71 13.52
N ARG A 117 -16.93 6.47 12.61
CA ARG A 117 -17.15 5.64 11.41
C ARG A 117 -16.63 4.24 11.68
N ASP A 118 -17.34 3.24 11.17
CA ASP A 118 -16.95 1.83 11.29
C ASP A 118 -15.70 1.47 10.46
N GLN A 119 -15.26 2.36 9.57
CA GLN A 119 -14.12 2.14 8.69
C GLN A 119 -13.20 3.36 8.63
N ALA A 120 -11.90 3.10 8.70
CA ALA A 120 -10.88 4.13 8.50
C ALA A 120 -10.77 4.51 7.02
N VAL A 121 -10.75 5.81 6.75
CA VAL A 121 -10.61 6.38 5.41
C VAL A 121 -9.51 7.44 5.42
N VAL A 122 -8.58 7.35 4.49
CA VAL A 122 -7.52 8.35 4.32
C VAL A 122 -8.04 9.45 3.43
N HIS A 123 -7.95 10.71 3.85
CA HIS A 123 -8.22 11.84 2.96
C HIS A 123 -7.08 12.02 1.96
N ARG A 124 -7.42 12.25 0.69
CA ARG A 124 -6.44 12.52 -0.38
C ARG A 124 -5.46 13.64 -0.02
N ASP A 125 -5.89 14.66 0.70
CA ASP A 125 -5.02 15.78 1.07
C ASP A 125 -3.98 15.38 2.12
N TRP A 126 -4.32 14.51 3.08
CA TRP A 126 -3.33 13.97 4.02
C TRP A 126 -2.25 13.17 3.30
N LEU A 127 -2.67 12.35 2.33
CA LEU A 127 -1.76 11.58 1.50
C LEU A 127 -0.86 12.50 0.66
N ARG A 128 -1.38 13.61 0.12
CA ARG A 128 -0.58 14.61 -0.58
C ARG A 128 0.48 15.24 0.33
N GLU A 129 0.14 15.52 1.58
CA GLU A 129 1.11 16.09 2.51
C GLU A 129 2.16 15.07 2.99
N ARG A 130 1.82 13.77 3.07
CA ARG A 130 2.69 12.70 3.61
C ARG A 130 2.98 11.59 2.59
N ASN A 131 3.35 11.96 1.35
CA ASN A 131 3.65 10.97 0.29
C ASN A 131 5.13 10.55 0.21
N ALA A 132 6.04 11.27 0.88
CA ALA A 132 7.48 10.99 0.76
C ALA A 132 7.79 9.56 1.24
N GLY A 133 8.61 8.83 0.48
CA GLY A 133 8.98 7.44 0.80
C GLY A 133 7.86 6.41 0.56
N LEU A 134 6.75 6.78 -0.08
CA LEU A 134 5.65 5.86 -0.41
C LEU A 134 5.53 5.62 -1.93
N ILE A 135 5.21 4.39 -2.29
CA ILE A 135 4.84 4.00 -3.65
C ILE A 135 3.35 3.69 -3.68
N LEU A 136 2.59 4.41 -4.51
CA LEU A 136 1.16 4.20 -4.67
C LEU A 136 0.85 3.37 -5.91
N LEU A 137 0.07 2.30 -5.77
CA LEU A 137 -0.56 1.58 -6.88
C LEU A 137 -2.05 1.92 -6.94
N SER A 138 -2.58 1.95 -8.16
CA SER A 138 -3.90 2.53 -8.47
C SER A 138 -5.11 1.80 -7.89
N GLY A 139 -4.93 0.63 -7.26
CA GLY A 139 -6.02 -0.13 -6.63
C GLY A 139 -6.79 -1.08 -7.54
N ALA A 140 -6.40 -1.19 -8.82
CA ALA A 140 -7.10 -1.98 -9.84
C ALA A 140 -8.60 -1.61 -9.91
N GLN A 141 -9.50 -2.60 -9.99
CA GLN A 141 -10.95 -2.40 -10.07
C GLN A 141 -11.54 -1.67 -8.85
N ALA A 142 -10.95 -1.87 -7.66
CA ALA A 142 -11.38 -1.22 -6.42
C ALA A 142 -10.86 0.22 -6.28
N GLY A 143 -9.92 0.61 -7.13
CA GLY A 143 -9.32 1.94 -7.09
C GLY A 143 -10.09 2.98 -7.88
N PRO A 144 -9.72 4.27 -7.74
CA PRO A 144 -10.50 5.38 -8.30
C PRO A 144 -10.59 5.34 -9.83
N VAL A 145 -9.52 4.88 -10.50
CA VAL A 145 -9.51 4.71 -11.96
C VAL A 145 -10.35 3.49 -12.38
N GLY A 146 -10.21 2.36 -11.67
CA GLY A 146 -10.94 1.14 -11.99
C GLY A 146 -12.45 1.30 -11.80
N GLN A 147 -12.87 1.92 -10.70
CA GLN A 147 -14.28 2.22 -10.45
C GLN A 147 -14.88 3.10 -11.55
N ALA A 148 -14.17 4.15 -11.97
CA ALA A 148 -14.64 5.02 -13.06
C ALA A 148 -14.78 4.27 -14.40
N LEU A 149 -13.80 3.41 -14.72
CA LEU A 149 -13.88 2.57 -15.93
C LEU A 149 -15.04 1.56 -15.87
N MET A 150 -15.28 0.94 -14.72
CA MET A 150 -16.41 0.01 -14.53
C MET A 150 -17.77 0.70 -14.66
N GLN A 151 -17.84 1.99 -14.37
CA GLN A 151 -19.04 2.82 -14.54
C GLN A 151 -19.20 3.35 -15.98
N GLY A 152 -18.27 3.03 -16.89
CA GLY A 152 -18.26 3.55 -18.26
C GLY A 152 -17.84 5.02 -18.37
N ASP A 153 -17.34 5.62 -17.29
CA ASP A 153 -16.98 7.04 -17.21
C ASP A 153 -15.49 7.25 -17.57
N ALA A 154 -15.21 7.27 -18.87
CA ALA A 154 -13.87 7.45 -19.41
C ALA A 154 -13.26 8.84 -19.06
N GLN A 155 -14.10 9.87 -18.92
CA GLN A 155 -13.67 11.23 -18.56
C GLN A 155 -13.13 11.24 -17.12
N ARG A 156 -13.87 10.68 -16.18
CA ARG A 156 -13.46 10.56 -14.77
C ARG A 156 -12.23 9.67 -14.61
N ALA A 157 -12.15 8.56 -15.35
CA ALA A 157 -10.97 7.71 -15.36
C ALA A 157 -9.71 8.46 -15.84
N GLY A 158 -9.85 9.29 -16.89
CA GLY A 158 -8.80 10.17 -17.40
C GLY A 158 -8.34 11.20 -16.36
N CYS A 159 -9.28 11.91 -15.74
CA CYS A 159 -8.99 12.89 -14.69
C CYS A 159 -8.26 12.25 -13.48
N CYS A 160 -8.70 11.07 -13.03
CA CYS A 160 -8.04 10.34 -11.95
C CYS A 160 -6.59 9.97 -12.33
N ARG A 161 -6.34 9.54 -13.57
CA ARG A 161 -5.01 9.20 -14.08
C ARG A 161 -4.07 10.40 -14.14
N GLU A 162 -4.56 11.55 -14.63
CA GLU A 162 -3.75 12.76 -14.79
C GLU A 162 -3.41 13.43 -13.45
N SER A 163 -4.35 13.40 -12.50
CA SER A 163 -4.12 13.90 -11.14
C SER A 163 -2.92 13.19 -10.49
N ARG A 164 -2.71 11.90 -10.78
CA ARG A 164 -1.57 11.09 -10.32
C ARG A 164 -0.27 11.46 -11.05
N HIS A 165 -0.31 11.59 -12.38
CA HIS A 165 0.89 11.93 -13.16
C HIS A 165 1.50 13.26 -12.69
N ARG A 166 0.66 14.29 -12.48
CA ARG A 166 1.12 15.59 -11.98
C ARG A 166 1.69 15.52 -10.56
N GLN A 167 1.10 14.70 -9.67
CA GLN A 167 1.54 14.55 -8.29
C GLN A 167 2.89 13.81 -8.17
N CYS A 168 3.09 12.72 -8.93
CA CYS A 168 4.40 12.05 -8.98
C CYS A 168 5.50 12.94 -9.59
N THR A 169 5.17 13.83 -10.54
CA THR A 169 6.16 14.75 -11.13
C THR A 169 6.45 16.00 -10.29
N ARG A 170 5.63 16.31 -9.27
CA ARG A 170 5.82 17.43 -8.34
C ARG A 170 6.48 17.04 -7.02
N ALA A 171 6.67 15.74 -6.74
CA ALA A 171 7.61 15.30 -5.72
C ALA A 171 8.98 15.96 -5.99
N PRO A 172 9.69 16.47 -4.97
CA PRO A 172 10.86 17.32 -5.17
C PRO A 172 11.87 16.69 -6.13
N ARG A 173 12.34 17.48 -7.10
CA ARG A 173 13.29 17.11 -8.18
C ARG A 173 14.66 16.58 -7.68
N GLY A 174 14.83 16.31 -6.38
CA GLY A 174 16.08 15.88 -5.75
C GLY A 174 16.45 14.41 -5.97
N LEU A 175 15.61 13.60 -6.62
CA LEU A 175 15.91 12.20 -6.91
C LEU A 175 15.88 11.88 -8.42
N ARG A 176 16.51 12.74 -9.25
CA ARG A 176 16.96 12.34 -10.59
C ARG A 176 18.43 11.94 -10.52
N SER A 177 18.69 10.66 -10.77
CA SER A 177 19.99 10.03 -10.98
C SER A 177 21.13 10.49 -10.04
N ARG A 178 21.10 10.05 -8.78
CA ARG A 178 22.37 9.66 -8.17
C ARG A 178 22.62 8.22 -8.57
N ARG A 179 23.66 7.99 -9.38
CA ARG A 179 24.32 6.67 -9.41
C ARG A 179 24.49 6.26 -7.96
N LEU A 180 24.04 5.04 -7.63
CA LEU A 180 24.35 4.44 -6.34
C LEU A 180 25.87 4.60 -6.12
N PRO A 181 26.33 5.16 -4.99
CA PRO A 181 27.74 5.07 -4.65
C PRO A 181 28.10 3.58 -4.59
N GLU A 182 29.27 3.22 -5.13
CA GLU A 182 29.77 1.83 -5.21
C GLU A 182 29.84 1.11 -3.85
N THR A 183 29.63 1.83 -2.74
CA THR A 183 29.60 1.33 -1.36
C THR A 183 28.30 0.65 -0.94
N ALA A 184 27.25 0.63 -1.78
CA ALA A 184 25.99 -0.09 -1.48
C ALA A 184 25.99 -1.58 -1.93
N ARG A 185 27.17 -2.14 -2.25
CA ARG A 185 27.34 -3.56 -2.62
C ARG A 185 27.58 -4.51 -1.44
N ASP A 186 27.72 -4.00 -0.22
CA ASP A 186 28.17 -4.80 0.94
C ASP A 186 27.10 -5.14 1.98
N VAL A 187 25.81 -5.18 1.60
CA VAL A 187 24.74 -5.66 2.50
C VAL A 187 23.97 -6.81 1.85
N TRP A 188 24.68 -7.92 1.62
CA TRP A 188 24.21 -9.31 1.67
C TRP A 188 25.29 -10.25 1.08
N ARG A 189 26.18 -10.80 1.92
CA ARG A 189 26.94 -12.01 1.61
C ARG A 189 26.35 -13.15 2.44
N PRO A 190 25.88 -14.26 1.83
CA PRO A 190 25.54 -15.45 2.60
C PRO A 190 26.81 -16.01 3.29
N PRO A 191 26.69 -16.65 4.47
CA PRO A 191 27.83 -17.28 5.12
C PRO A 191 28.42 -18.36 4.21
N ALA A 192 29.72 -18.26 3.93
CA ALA A 192 30.47 -19.28 3.23
C ALA A 192 30.76 -20.43 4.19
N GLY A 193 30.36 -21.65 3.81
CA GLY A 193 30.90 -22.90 4.35
C GLY A 193 30.13 -23.55 5.49
N ALA A 194 29.30 -24.53 5.14
CA ALA A 194 29.11 -25.77 5.91
C ALA A 194 28.67 -26.87 4.92
N GLY A 195 29.59 -27.78 4.58
CA GLY A 195 29.40 -28.89 3.63
C GLY A 195 30.46 -28.91 2.55
#